data_AF-A0A822BEI0-F1
#
_entry.id   AF-A0A822BEI0-F1
#
_cell.length_a   1.000
_cell.length_b   1.000
_cell.length_c   1.000
_cell.angle_alpha   90.00
_cell.angle_beta   90.00
_cell.angle_gamma   90.00
#
_symmetry.space_group_name_H-M   'P 1'
#
loop_
_entity.id
_entity.type
_entity.pdbx_description
1 polymer ?
#
loop_
_entity_poly.entity_id
_entity_poly.type
_entity_poly.pdbx_seq_one_letter_code
_entity_poly.pdbx_strand_id
1 'polypeptide(L)'
;MYFVVFYGSTADFAWVPDAAIIPYQGVEAFTKYAQEIVDKAQTKSQKEQLTERFQLKVTIGRREDWEMAVREADETIKQTSETRLEGIEPKLQFYTSKI
;
A
#
# COMPACT_ATOMS: atom_id res chain seq x y z
N MET A 1 -3.76 14.96 3.33
CA MET A 1 -2.87 13.94 3.92
C MET A 1 -3.75 12.95 4.65
N TYR A 2 -3.42 11.67 4.62
CA TYR A 2 -4.12 10.63 5.35
C TYR A 2 -3.16 9.87 6.26
N PHE A 3 -3.65 9.50 7.44
CA PHE A 3 -2.98 8.54 8.31
C PHE A 3 -3.32 7.12 7.82
N VAL A 4 -2.30 6.33 7.49
CA VAL A 4 -2.47 4.96 6.99
C VAL A 4 -1.70 3.98 7.87
N VAL A 5 -2.24 2.77 7.98
CA VAL A 5 -1.59 1.62 8.59
C VAL A 5 -1.20 0.65 7.47
N PHE A 6 0.04 0.19 7.47
CA PHE A 6 0.53 -0.77 6.50
C PHE A 6 0.17 -2.20 6.95
N TYR A 7 -0.26 -3.02 5.99
CA TYR A 7 -0.40 -4.47 6.20
C TYR A 7 0.98 -5.15 6.25
N GLY A 8 1.03 -6.36 6.82
CA GLY A 8 2.26 -7.16 6.95
C GLY A 8 2.76 -7.37 8.39
N SER A 9 3.82 -8.18 8.52
CA SER A 9 4.40 -8.63 9.80
C SER A 9 5.02 -7.49 10.60
N THR A 10 5.62 -6.55 9.87
CA THR A 10 6.27 -5.33 10.37
C THR A 10 5.36 -4.13 10.16
N ALA A 11 4.04 -4.33 10.33
CA ALA A 11 3.02 -3.30 10.18
C ALA A 11 3.44 -1.99 10.85
N ASP A 12 3.62 -0.96 10.02
CA ASP A 12 4.02 0.38 10.41
C ASP A 12 2.87 1.35 10.10
N PHE A 13 3.02 2.63 10.40
CA PHE A 13 2.05 3.66 10.06
C PHE A 13 2.74 4.92 9.55
N ALA A 14 2.04 5.68 8.72
CA ALA A 14 2.58 6.93 8.19
C ALA A 14 1.49 7.94 7.84
N TRP A 15 1.90 9.21 7.84
CA TRP A 15 1.15 10.27 7.19
C TRP A 15 1.55 10.33 5.72
N VAL A 16 0.61 10.03 4.84
CA VAL A 16 0.85 9.93 3.39
C VAL A 16 0.09 11.06 2.68
N PRO A 17 0.72 11.78 1.74
CA PRO A 17 0.04 12.80 0.95
C PRO A 17 -0.97 12.17 -0.02
N ASP A 18 -2.05 12.89 -0.31
CA ASP A 18 -3.18 12.38 -1.11
C ASP A 18 -2.74 11.94 -2.51
N ALA A 19 -1.73 12.62 -3.07
CA ALA A 19 -1.13 12.30 -4.35
C ALA A 19 -0.35 10.97 -4.40
N ALA A 20 -0.15 10.32 -3.24
CA ALA A 20 0.51 9.02 -3.10
C ALA A 20 -0.46 7.90 -2.67
N ILE A 21 -1.76 8.18 -2.61
CA ILE A 21 -2.79 7.22 -2.20
C ILE A 21 -3.73 6.96 -3.37
N ILE A 22 -4.08 5.69 -3.57
CA ILE A 22 -5.11 5.27 -4.51
C ILE A 22 -6.06 4.30 -3.81
N PRO A 23 -7.35 4.25 -4.18
CA PRO A 23 -8.27 3.25 -3.68
C PRO A 23 -7.78 1.83 -4.02
N TYR A 24 -7.72 0.96 -3.02
CA TYR A 24 -7.29 -0.42 -3.21
C TYR A 24 -8.39 -1.24 -3.89
N GLN A 25 -8.04 -1.94 -4.97
CA GLN A 25 -8.92 -2.81 -5.76
C GLN A 25 -8.25 -4.15 -6.09
N GLY A 26 -7.23 -4.54 -5.31
CA GLY A 26 -6.37 -5.69 -5.57
C GLY A 26 -5.04 -5.32 -6.24
N VAL A 27 -4.05 -6.21 -6.09
CA VAL A 27 -2.69 -6.00 -6.61
C VAL A 27 -2.62 -5.96 -8.14
N GLU A 28 -3.50 -6.69 -8.82
CA GLU A 28 -3.60 -6.69 -10.29
C GLU A 28 -4.07 -5.33 -10.80
N ALA A 29 -5.05 -4.72 -10.11
CA ALA A 29 -5.54 -3.38 -10.44
C ALA A 29 -4.44 -2.33 -10.26
N PHE A 30 -3.61 -2.45 -9.23
CA PHE A 30 -2.43 -1.60 -9.06
C PHE A 30 -1.44 -1.75 -10.21
N THR A 31 -1.14 -2.99 -10.61
CA THR A 31 -0.20 -3.27 -11.72
C THR A 31 -0.70 -2.66 -13.03
N LYS A 32 -2.00 -2.80 -13.32
CA LYS A 32 -2.63 -2.20 -14.49
C LYS A 32 -2.60 -0.67 -14.42
N TYR A 33 -2.95 -0.09 -13.28
CA TYR A 33 -2.88 1.36 -13.07
C TYR A 33 -1.48 1.92 -13.29
N ALA A 34 -0.45 1.28 -12.69
CA ALA A 34 0.93 1.68 -12.85
C ALA A 34 1.35 1.69 -14.33
N GLN A 35 1.01 0.63 -15.07
CA GLN A 35 1.29 0.52 -16.50
C GLN A 35 0.59 1.62 -17.31
N GLU A 36 -0.70 1.87 -17.06
CA GLU A 36 -1.46 2.92 -17.75
C GLU A 36 -0.90 4.32 -17.51
N ILE A 37 -0.42 4.60 -16.29
CA ILE A 37 0.19 5.91 -15.97
C ILE A 37 1.54 6.06 -16.66
N VAL A 38 2.35 5.00 -16.69
CA VAL A 38 3.64 4.98 -17.41
C VAL A 38 3.42 5.14 -18.92
N ASP A 39 2.38 4.53 -19.48
CA ASP A 39 2.06 4.60 -20.92
C ASP A 39 1.50 5.98 -21.33
N LYS A 40 0.84 6.68 -20.41
CA LYS A 40 0.39 8.07 -20.61
C LYS A 40 1.52 9.11 -20.52
N ALA A 41 2.74 8.71 -20.18
CA ALA A 41 3.87 9.62 -20.09
C ALA A 41 4.18 10.25 -21.46
N GLN A 42 4.20 11.59 -21.50
CA GLN A 42 4.40 12.33 -22.75
C GLN A 42 5.90 12.54 -23.08
N THR A 43 6.77 12.37 -22.09
CA THR A 43 8.21 12.55 -22.24
C THR A 43 8.99 11.36 -21.70
N LYS A 44 10.19 11.13 -22.24
CA LYS A 44 11.09 10.05 -21.79
C LYS A 44 11.46 10.20 -20.31
N SER A 45 11.77 11.42 -19.86
CA SER A 45 12.10 11.70 -18.45
C SER A 45 10.92 11.41 -17.51
N GLN A 46 9.70 11.78 -17.91
CA GLN A 46 8.51 11.46 -17.13
C GLN A 46 8.27 9.95 -17.06
N LYS A 47 8.49 9.23 -18.17
CA LYS A 47 8.37 7.77 -18.21
C LYS A 47 9.37 7.10 -17.27
N GLU A 48 10.62 7.57 -17.24
CA GLU A 48 11.66 7.05 -16.34
C GLU A 48 11.31 7.29 -14.86
N GLN A 49 10.87 8.50 -14.49
CA GLN A 49 10.44 8.82 -13.13
C GLN A 49 9.24 7.99 -12.68
N LEU A 50 8.23 7.81 -13.55
CA LEU A 50 7.06 6.99 -13.24
C LEU A 50 7.42 5.51 -13.13
N THR A 51 8.28 5.02 -14.02
CA THR A 51 8.76 3.64 -13.96
C THR A 51 9.52 3.39 -12.66
N GLU A 52 10.38 4.31 -12.23
CA GLU A 52 11.09 4.19 -10.95
C GLU A 52 10.13 4.25 -9.76
N ARG A 53 9.14 5.15 -9.80
CA ARG A 53 8.13 5.30 -8.74
C ARG A 53 7.27 4.04 -8.57
N PHE A 54 6.89 3.40 -9.68
CA PHE A 54 6.03 2.21 -9.66
C PHE A 54 6.79 0.89 -9.69
N GLN A 55 8.09 0.91 -9.96
CA GLN A 55 8.93 -0.25 -9.75
C GLN A 55 8.89 -0.59 -8.27
N LEU A 56 8.16 -1.67 -7.96
CA LEU A 56 8.22 -2.36 -6.69
C LEU A 56 9.66 -2.88 -6.51
N LYS A 57 10.56 -2.01 -6.05
CA LYS A 57 11.91 -2.35 -5.59
C LYS A 57 11.77 -3.01 -4.20
N VAL A 58 11.00 -4.08 -4.13
CA VAL A 58 10.89 -4.91 -2.94
C VAL A 58 12.18 -5.69 -2.87
N THR A 59 13.02 -5.35 -1.88
CA THR A 59 14.24 -6.12 -1.61
C THR A 59 13.88 -7.57 -1.33
N ILE A 60 14.76 -8.52 -1.67
CA ILE A 60 14.47 -9.96 -1.52
C ILE A 60 14.00 -10.29 -0.09
N GLY A 61 14.60 -9.67 0.92
CA GLY A 61 14.21 -9.84 2.33
C GLY A 61 12.88 -9.20 2.74
N ARG A 62 12.22 -8.42 1.89
CA ARG A 62 10.89 -7.82 2.13
C ARG A 62 9.80 -8.39 1.22
N ARG A 63 10.15 -9.33 0.35
CA ARG A 63 9.21 -9.92 -0.60
C ARG A 63 8.10 -10.70 0.11
N GLU A 64 8.47 -11.52 1.09
CA GLU A 64 7.51 -12.30 1.87
C GLU A 64 6.56 -11.38 2.66
N ASP A 65 7.09 -10.34 3.29
CA ASP A 65 6.28 -9.33 3.99
C ASP A 65 5.31 -8.61 3.04
N TRP A 66 5.78 -8.27 1.82
CA TRP A 66 4.94 -7.65 0.80
C TRP A 66 3.84 -8.58 0.30
N GLU A 67 4.17 -9.83 -0.01
CA GLU A 67 3.20 -10.84 -0.45
C GLU A 67 2.14 -11.11 0.62
N MET A 68 2.55 -11.17 1.89
CA MET A 68 1.62 -11.28 3.01
C MET A 68 0.76 -10.03 3.17
N ALA A 69 1.33 -8.82 3.06
CA ALA A 69 0.58 -7.57 3.13
C ALA A 69 -0.48 -7.46 2.03
N VAL A 70 -0.15 -7.88 0.80
CA VAL A 70 -1.08 -7.96 -0.32
C VAL A 70 -2.21 -8.93 -0.01
N ARG A 71 -1.88 -10.13 0.51
CA ARG A 71 -2.89 -11.12 0.88
C ARG A 71 -3.82 -10.61 1.98
N GLU A 72 -3.27 -9.98 3.03
CA GLU A 72 -4.07 -9.35 4.09
C GLU A 72 -5.02 -8.31 3.49
N ALA A 73 -4.54 -7.44 2.59
CA ALA A 73 -5.36 -6.42 1.94
C ALA A 73 -6.49 -7.03 1.07
N ASP A 74 -6.20 -8.09 0.32
CA ASP A 74 -7.18 -8.81 -0.53
C ASP A 74 -8.23 -9.59 0.29
N GLU A 75 -7.87 -10.11 1.46
CA GLU A 75 -8.84 -10.70 2.39
C GLU A 75 -9.70 -9.61 3.03
N THR A 76 -9.08 -8.47 3.34
CA THR A 76 -9.71 -7.35 4.03
C THR A 76 -10.73 -6.61 3.16
N ILE A 77 -10.54 -6.54 1.84
CA ILE A 77 -11.50 -5.88 0.93
C ILE A 77 -12.90 -6.54 0.96
N LYS A 78 -12.98 -7.80 1.38
CA LYS A 78 -14.24 -8.57 1.49
C LYS A 78 -14.99 -8.30 2.80
N GLN A 79 -14.36 -7.59 3.74
CA GLN A 79 -14.91 -7.29 5.06
C GLN A 79 -15.60 -5.91 5.08
N THR A 80 -16.55 -5.73 6.00
CA THR A 80 -17.17 -4.43 6.25
C THR A 80 -16.16 -3.46 6.88
N SER A 81 -16.39 -2.15 6.78
CA SER A 81 -15.49 -1.15 7.40
C SER A 81 -15.27 -1.37 8.91
N GLU A 82 -16.29 -1.83 9.62
CA GLU A 82 -16.23 -2.06 11.07
C GLU A 82 -15.28 -3.22 11.42
N THR A 83 -15.44 -4.37 10.77
CA THR A 83 -14.57 -5.54 11.00
C THR A 83 -13.10 -5.25 10.67
N ARG A 84 -12.86 -4.38 9.69
CA ARG A 84 -11.50 -3.94 9.35
C ARG A 84 -10.85 -3.12 10.46
N LEU A 85 -11.62 -2.25 11.10
CA LEU A 85 -11.14 -1.43 12.21
C LEU A 85 -10.81 -2.31 13.42
N GLU A 86 -11.65 -3.28 13.76
CA GLU A 86 -11.38 -4.23 14.85
C GLU A 86 -10.06 -5.00 14.67
N GLY A 87 -9.69 -5.34 13.43
CA GLY A 87 -8.41 -5.99 13.13
C GLY A 87 -7.19 -5.07 13.24
N ILE A 88 -7.38 -3.76 13.10
CA ILE A 88 -6.32 -2.73 13.13
C ILE A 88 -6.19 -2.12 14.53
N GLU A 89 -7.27 -2.02 15.30
CA GLU A 89 -7.31 -1.42 16.64
C GLU A 89 -6.26 -1.97 17.62
N PRO A 90 -6.03 -3.30 17.74
CA PRO A 90 -4.98 -3.84 18.60
C PRO A 90 -3.58 -3.36 18.19
N LYS A 91 -3.35 -3.20 16.87
CA LYS A 91 -2.09 -2.67 16.33
C LYS A 91 -1.93 -1.18 16.68
N LEU A 92 -3.02 -0.41 16.75
CA LEU A 92 -2.99 1.00 17.16
C LEU A 92 -2.79 1.16 18.68
N GLN A 93 -3.50 0.37 19.49
CA GLN A 93 -3.45 0.43 20.96
C GLN A 93 -2.08 0.05 21.54
N PHE A 94 -1.37 -0.89 20.91
CA PHE A 94 0.00 -1.26 21.30
C PHE A 94 0.98 -0.07 21.22
N TYR A 95 0.70 0.93 20.39
CA TYR A 95 1.56 2.11 20.24
C TYR A 95 1.11 3.30 21.08
N THR A 96 -0.20 3.56 21.21
CA THR A 96 -0.69 4.65 22.09
C THR A 96 -0.42 4.38 23.58
N SER A 97 -0.17 3.13 23.95
CA SER A 97 0.21 2.73 25.31
C SER A 97 1.73 2.85 25.60
N LYS A 98 2.53 3.18 24.58
CA LYS A 98 4.00 3.37 24.69
C LYS A 98 4.43 4.85 24.61
N ILE A 99 3.47 5.76 24.60
CA ILE A 99 3.65 7.22 24.71
C ILE A 99 3.20 7.63 26.10
#